data_AF-A0A8T6V2N2-F1
#
_entry.id   AF-A0A8T6V2N2-F1
#
_cell.length_a   1.000
_cell.length_b   1.000
_cell.length_c   1.000
_cell.angle_alpha   90.00
_cell.angle_beta   90.00
_cell.angle_gamma   90.00
#
_symmetry.space_group_name_H-M   'P 1'
#
loop_
_entity.id
_entity.type
_entity.pdbx_description
1 polymer ?
#
loop_
_entity_poly.entity_id
_entity_poly.type
_entity_poly.pdbx_seq_one_letter_code
_entity_poly.pdbx_strand_id
1 'polypeptide(L)'
;LKDVALSIAFYSFYKDLKNGDNFDFQHLWRHSLMTALVGKALAKKYDPDHQDLFYIGGLLHDIGKLVESIVIAKDYQLLQKKSREEGLRLDQVERRNLKFHHGDVGGLLVEKWNLPEILVNMIRYHHYPDEFIGEPTYYRQIRFVYLSNILTHYIQDEFEGLEAILNFDLNFSNYFSFSGDEFEELITEIKEDMEKKQQLFKIN
;
A
#
# COMPACT_ATOMS: atom_id res chain seq x y z
N LEU A 1 -16.58 -2.29 -12.13
CA LEU A 1 -16.38 -1.21 -13.12
C LEU A 1 -15.56 -0.05 -12.57
N LYS A 2 -15.94 0.55 -11.41
CA LYS A 2 -15.19 1.66 -10.79
C LYS A 2 -13.72 1.32 -10.47
N ASP A 3 -13.46 0.21 -9.78
CA ASP A 3 -12.09 -0.21 -9.42
C ASP A 3 -11.20 -0.40 -10.64
N VAL A 4 -11.76 -1.00 -11.70
CA VAL A 4 -11.06 -1.24 -12.96
C VAL A 4 -10.71 0.10 -13.60
N ALA A 5 -11.67 1.03 -13.70
CA ALA A 5 -11.41 2.35 -14.25
C ALA A 5 -10.35 3.13 -13.46
N LEU A 6 -10.39 3.07 -12.12
CA LEU A 6 -9.40 3.70 -11.27
C LEU A 6 -8.01 3.08 -11.44
N SER A 7 -7.95 1.76 -11.52
CA SER A 7 -6.70 1.03 -11.74
C SER A 7 -6.12 1.28 -13.14
N ILE A 8 -6.98 1.45 -14.15
CA ILE A 8 -6.58 1.89 -15.50
C ILE A 8 -6.03 3.30 -15.44
N ALA A 9 -6.75 4.24 -14.82
CA ALA A 9 -6.30 5.64 -14.71
C ALA A 9 -4.96 5.73 -13.97
N PHE A 10 -4.82 5.00 -12.86
CA PHE A 10 -3.60 4.91 -12.09
C PHE A 10 -2.46 4.28 -12.90
N TYR A 11 -2.70 3.15 -13.56
CA TYR A 11 -1.68 2.51 -14.41
C TYR A 11 -1.24 3.40 -15.57
N SER A 12 -2.18 4.05 -16.26
CA SER A 12 -1.88 5.01 -17.33
C SER A 12 -1.08 6.19 -16.82
N PHE A 13 -1.46 6.77 -15.68
CA PHE A 13 -0.71 7.83 -15.02
C PHE A 13 0.74 7.42 -14.72
N TYR A 14 0.94 6.21 -14.20
CA TYR A 14 2.27 5.64 -13.95
C TYR A 14 3.08 5.45 -15.24
N LYS A 15 2.43 4.93 -16.29
CA LYS A 15 3.05 4.70 -17.59
C LYS A 15 3.51 6.00 -18.24
N ASP A 16 2.71 7.06 -18.14
CA ASP A 16 3.02 8.38 -18.69
C ASP A 16 4.15 9.07 -17.93
N LEU A 17 4.33 8.75 -16.65
CA LEU A 17 5.41 9.26 -15.80
C LEU A 17 6.71 8.46 -15.90
N LYS A 18 6.75 7.40 -16.71
CA LYS A 18 7.97 6.61 -16.97
C LYS A 18 9.00 7.46 -17.71
N ASN A 19 9.84 8.16 -16.96
CA ASN A 19 11.02 8.86 -17.46
C ASN A 19 12.29 8.20 -16.91
N GLY A 20 12.84 7.24 -17.68
CA GLY A 20 14.12 6.59 -17.41
C GLY A 20 14.03 5.15 -16.88
N ASP A 21 15.13 4.42 -17.01
CA ASP A 21 15.21 2.96 -16.75
C ASP A 21 15.43 2.59 -15.27
N ASN A 22 15.48 3.57 -14.36
CA ASN A 22 15.97 3.37 -12.99
C ASN A 22 14.89 3.23 -11.91
N PHE A 23 13.61 3.16 -12.28
CA PHE A 23 12.50 2.94 -11.35
C PHE A 23 11.60 1.82 -11.86
N ASP A 24 11.34 0.81 -11.02
CA ASP A 24 10.49 -0.32 -11.36
C ASP A 24 9.00 0.04 -11.12
N PHE A 25 8.43 0.73 -12.10
CA PHE A 25 7.01 1.10 -12.10
C PHE A 25 6.09 -0.12 -12.06
N GLN A 26 6.51 -1.24 -12.65
CA GLN A 26 5.70 -2.44 -12.70
C GLN A 26 5.61 -3.06 -11.31
N HIS A 27 6.72 -3.11 -10.58
CA HIS A 27 6.73 -3.56 -9.18
C HIS A 27 5.87 -2.66 -8.30
N LEU A 28 6.03 -1.33 -8.36
CA LEU A 28 5.22 -0.41 -7.55
C LEU A 28 3.72 -0.56 -7.86
N TRP A 29 3.35 -0.59 -9.14
CA TRP A 29 1.95 -0.78 -9.53
C TRP A 29 1.39 -2.11 -9.04
N ARG A 30 2.16 -3.21 -9.17
CA ARG A 30 1.73 -4.54 -8.68
C ARG A 30 1.52 -4.54 -7.17
N HIS A 31 2.43 -3.91 -6.44
CA HIS A 31 2.33 -3.76 -4.99
C HIS A 31 1.09 -2.94 -4.60
N SER A 32 0.91 -1.73 -5.14
CA SER A 32 -0.26 -0.89 -4.92
C SER A 32 -1.58 -1.61 -5.24
N LEU A 33 -1.64 -2.32 -6.36
CA LEU A 33 -2.84 -3.06 -6.74
C LEU A 33 -3.12 -4.23 -5.78
N MET A 34 -2.10 -4.98 -5.38
CA MET A 34 -2.24 -6.05 -4.40
C MET A 34 -2.74 -5.49 -3.06
N THR A 35 -2.15 -4.39 -2.57
CA THR A 35 -2.61 -3.72 -1.34
C THR A 35 -4.05 -3.24 -1.43
N ALA A 36 -4.49 -2.75 -2.60
CA ALA A 36 -5.87 -2.38 -2.86
C ALA A 36 -6.82 -3.59 -2.79
N LEU A 37 -6.43 -4.73 -3.36
CA LEU A 37 -7.22 -5.97 -3.33
C LEU A 37 -7.31 -6.54 -1.91
N VAL A 38 -6.19 -6.60 -1.20
CA VAL A 38 -6.15 -7.00 0.22
C VAL A 38 -7.06 -6.12 1.05
N GLY A 39 -6.90 -4.79 0.97
CA GLY A 39 -7.72 -3.86 1.74
C GLY A 39 -9.21 -4.00 1.45
N LYS A 40 -9.58 -4.22 0.18
CA LYS A 40 -10.97 -4.46 -0.20
C LYS A 40 -11.51 -5.78 0.32
N ALA A 41 -10.73 -6.86 0.21
CA ALA A 41 -11.14 -8.19 0.66
C ALA A 41 -11.32 -8.23 2.19
N LEU A 42 -10.44 -7.56 2.94
CA LEU A 42 -10.61 -7.37 4.38
C LEU A 42 -11.86 -6.53 4.69
N ALA A 43 -12.07 -5.42 3.97
CA ALA A 43 -13.22 -4.55 4.18
C ALA A 43 -14.56 -5.28 3.94
N LYS A 44 -14.62 -6.17 2.94
CA LYS A 44 -15.81 -7.01 2.69
C LYS A 44 -16.26 -7.78 3.94
N LYS A 45 -15.33 -8.20 4.82
CA LYS A 45 -15.63 -8.92 6.07
C LYS A 45 -15.80 -7.99 7.28
N TYR A 46 -14.96 -6.95 7.42
CA TYR A 46 -14.86 -6.17 8.67
C TYR A 46 -15.33 -4.71 8.57
N ASP A 47 -15.62 -4.23 7.38
CA ASP A 47 -16.09 -2.86 7.12
C ASP A 47 -16.77 -2.74 5.74
N PRO A 48 -17.91 -3.46 5.53
CA PRO A 48 -18.47 -3.68 4.20
C PRO A 48 -18.94 -2.40 3.51
N ASP A 49 -19.27 -1.36 4.27
CA ASP A 49 -19.74 -0.07 3.76
C ASP A 49 -18.60 0.78 3.17
N HIS A 50 -17.34 0.47 3.49
CA HIS A 50 -16.16 1.26 3.11
C HIS A 50 -15.19 0.50 2.20
N GLN A 51 -15.61 -0.57 1.53
CA GLN A 51 -14.77 -1.34 0.60
C GLN A 51 -14.05 -0.48 -0.45
N ASP A 52 -14.76 0.48 -1.06
CA ASP A 52 -14.18 1.39 -2.06
C ASP A 52 -13.11 2.30 -1.44
N LEU A 53 -13.31 2.74 -0.20
CA LEU A 53 -12.35 3.58 0.53
C LEU A 53 -11.03 2.83 0.74
N PHE A 54 -11.09 1.58 1.20
CA PHE A 54 -9.87 0.77 1.43
C PHE A 54 -9.20 0.34 0.13
N TYR A 55 -9.98 0.10 -0.93
CA TYR A 55 -9.41 -0.13 -2.26
C TYR A 55 -8.61 1.09 -2.74
N ILE A 56 -9.19 2.29 -2.65
CA ILE A 56 -8.52 3.54 -3.07
C ILE A 56 -7.31 3.82 -2.17
N GLY A 57 -7.45 3.69 -0.86
CA GLY A 57 -6.37 3.88 0.09
C GLY A 57 -5.19 2.96 -0.19
N GLY A 58 -5.45 1.66 -0.41
CA GLY A 58 -4.42 0.68 -0.77
C GLY A 58 -3.78 0.96 -2.14
N LEU A 59 -4.54 1.41 -3.13
CA LEU A 59 -4.01 1.74 -4.45
C LEU A 59 -3.07 2.96 -4.40
N LEU A 60 -3.40 3.95 -3.57
CA LEU A 60 -2.68 5.23 -3.52
C LEU A 60 -1.60 5.30 -2.43
N HIS A 61 -1.52 4.35 -1.50
CA HIS A 61 -0.68 4.46 -0.29
C HIS A 61 0.80 4.79 -0.59
N ASP A 62 1.35 4.22 -1.65
CA ASP A 62 2.75 4.39 -2.04
C ASP A 62 2.98 5.43 -3.16
N ILE A 63 1.97 6.25 -3.49
CA ILE A 63 2.10 7.23 -4.58
C ILE A 63 3.24 8.24 -4.33
N GLY A 64 3.66 8.43 -3.09
CA GLY A 64 4.83 9.25 -2.77
C GLY A 64 6.14 8.70 -3.34
N LYS A 65 6.31 7.37 -3.45
CA LYS A 65 7.51 6.75 -4.05
C LYS A 65 7.66 7.18 -5.51
N LEU A 66 6.55 7.27 -6.23
CA LEU A 66 6.52 7.78 -7.60
C LEU A 66 6.96 9.26 -7.65
N VAL A 67 6.44 10.10 -6.75
CA VAL A 67 6.83 11.52 -6.68
C VAL A 67 8.32 11.67 -6.38
N GLU A 68 8.83 10.93 -5.39
CA GLU A 68 10.24 10.98 -5.01
C GLU A 68 11.16 10.49 -6.13
N SER A 69 10.75 9.44 -6.86
CA SER A 69 11.49 8.93 -8.01
C SER A 69 11.69 9.96 -9.12
N ILE A 70 10.80 10.96 -9.21
CA ILE A 70 10.83 12.03 -10.21
C ILE A 70 11.54 13.27 -9.65
N VAL A 71 11.14 13.72 -8.47
CA VAL A 71 11.54 15.01 -7.90
C VAL A 71 12.94 14.94 -7.28
N ILE A 72 13.27 13.82 -6.64
CA ILE A 72 14.56 13.60 -5.96
C ILE A 72 15.24 12.32 -6.45
N ALA A 73 15.13 12.03 -7.75
CA ALA A 73 15.53 10.77 -8.39
C ALA A 73 16.89 10.20 -7.92
N LYS A 74 17.93 11.04 -7.85
CA LYS A 74 19.28 10.62 -7.41
C LYS A 74 19.32 10.19 -5.95
N ASP A 75 18.70 10.98 -5.07
CA ASP A 75 18.63 10.65 -3.65
C ASP A 75 17.76 9.41 -3.42
N TYR A 76 16.62 9.33 -4.10
CA TYR A 76 15.73 8.17 -4.03
C TYR A 76 16.45 6.86 -4.43
N GLN A 77 17.28 6.86 -5.47
CA GLN A 77 18.11 5.71 -5.83
C GLN A 77 19.12 5.33 -4.74
N LEU A 78 19.77 6.32 -4.13
CA LEU A 78 20.72 6.10 -3.04
C LEU A 78 20.01 5.55 -1.79
N LEU A 79 18.82 6.05 -1.47
CA LEU A 79 18.03 5.60 -0.33
C LEU A 79 17.54 4.16 -0.53
N GLN A 80 17.07 3.81 -1.73
CA GLN A 80 16.74 2.42 -2.06
C GLN A 80 17.95 1.49 -1.95
N LYS A 81 19.13 1.94 -2.40
CA LYS A 81 20.37 1.16 -2.25
C LYS A 81 20.71 0.94 -0.77
N LYS A 82 20.68 2.00 0.04
CA LYS A 82 20.91 1.92 1.50
C LYS A 82 19.91 1.01 2.20
N SER A 83 18.62 1.10 1.85
CA SER A 83 17.57 0.22 2.38
C SER A 83 17.91 -1.26 2.16
N ARG A 84 18.36 -1.63 0.95
CA ARG A 84 18.82 -3.00 0.65
C ARG A 84 20.10 -3.39 1.40
N GLU A 85 21.09 -2.51 1.44
CA GLU A 85 22.38 -2.79 2.09
C GLU A 85 22.27 -2.94 3.61
N GLU A 86 21.34 -2.20 4.23
CA GLU A 86 21.14 -2.20 5.68
C GLU A 86 20.01 -3.14 6.14
N GLY A 87 19.23 -3.72 5.22
CA GLY A 87 18.07 -4.54 5.55
C GLY A 87 16.96 -3.77 6.28
N LEU A 88 16.85 -2.45 6.02
CA LEU A 88 15.84 -1.58 6.63
C LEU A 88 14.72 -1.25 5.65
N ARG A 89 13.53 -0.99 6.16
CA ARG A 89 12.42 -0.51 5.33
C ARG A 89 12.75 0.86 4.74
N LEU A 90 12.29 1.11 3.51
CA LEU A 90 12.64 2.32 2.78
C LEU A 90 12.20 3.60 3.53
N ASP A 91 11.01 3.60 4.12
CA ASP A 91 10.48 4.72 4.92
C ASP A 91 11.36 5.07 6.13
N GLN A 92 12.00 4.07 6.74
CA GLN A 92 12.94 4.28 7.85
C GLN A 92 14.23 4.96 7.36
N VAL A 93 14.73 4.53 6.19
CA VAL A 93 15.92 5.12 5.57
C VAL A 93 15.63 6.55 5.11
N GLU A 94 14.48 6.80 4.49
CA GLU A 94 14.01 8.13 4.12
C GLU A 94 13.92 9.04 5.35
N ARG A 95 13.20 8.65 6.41
CA ARG A 95 13.08 9.46 7.64
C ARG A 95 14.45 9.78 8.24
N ARG A 96 15.37 8.80 8.28
CA ARG A 96 16.70 9.01 8.84
C ARG A 96 17.50 10.07 8.07
N ASN A 97 17.45 10.04 6.74
CA ASN A 97 18.27 10.87 5.85
C ASN A 97 17.60 12.20 5.44
N LEU A 98 16.28 12.20 5.22
CA LEU A 98 15.50 13.31 4.68
C LEU A 98 14.54 13.96 5.68
N LYS A 99 14.28 13.32 6.83
CA LYS A 99 13.30 13.75 7.86
C LYS A 99 11.83 13.65 7.45
N PHE A 100 11.55 13.06 6.30
CA PHE A 100 10.22 12.65 5.84
C PHE A 100 10.34 11.29 5.14
N HIS A 101 9.21 10.65 4.83
CA HIS A 101 9.14 9.45 3.97
C HIS A 101 8.09 9.60 2.88
N HIS A 102 8.03 8.65 1.96
CA HIS A 102 7.08 8.63 0.86
C HIS A 102 5.61 8.72 1.30
N GLY A 103 5.22 8.23 2.48
CA GLY A 103 3.88 8.48 3.03
C GLY A 103 3.55 9.97 3.18
N ASP A 104 4.49 10.79 3.67
CA ASP A 104 4.31 12.24 3.83
C ASP A 104 4.13 12.91 2.47
N VAL A 105 4.99 12.54 1.52
CA VAL A 105 4.96 13.05 0.13
C VAL A 105 3.65 12.66 -0.55
N GLY A 106 3.22 11.41 -0.42
CA GLY A 106 1.96 10.91 -0.97
C GLY A 106 0.75 11.60 -0.37
N GLY A 107 0.73 11.78 0.95
CA GLY A 107 -0.32 12.50 1.66
C GLY A 107 -0.44 13.95 1.19
N LEU A 108 0.69 14.65 1.06
CA LEU A 108 0.72 16.02 0.51
C LEU A 108 0.21 16.08 -0.94
N LEU A 109 0.52 15.08 -1.76
CA LEU A 109 0.04 15.03 -3.14
C LEU A 109 -1.49 14.89 -3.20
N VAL A 110 -2.05 13.93 -2.46
CA VAL A 110 -3.50 13.69 -2.51
C VAL A 110 -4.31 14.79 -1.84
N GLU A 111 -3.74 15.47 -0.85
CA GLU A 111 -4.30 16.67 -0.25
C GLU A 111 -4.42 17.78 -1.31
N LYS A 112 -3.37 17.99 -2.13
CA LYS A 112 -3.44 18.93 -3.26
C LYS A 112 -4.43 18.53 -4.35
N TRP A 113 -4.75 17.25 -4.47
CA TRP A 113 -5.79 16.75 -5.36
C TRP A 113 -7.20 16.92 -4.78
N ASN A 114 -7.33 17.49 -3.58
CA ASN A 114 -8.59 17.65 -2.84
C ASN A 114 -9.29 16.31 -2.58
N LEU A 115 -8.53 15.24 -2.35
CA LEU A 115 -9.12 13.98 -1.90
C LEU A 115 -9.63 14.12 -0.44
N PRO A 116 -10.62 13.31 -0.05
CA PRO A 116 -11.11 13.26 1.33
C PRO A 116 -9.98 13.15 2.37
N GLU A 117 -10.13 13.87 3.48
CA GLU A 117 -9.13 13.92 4.56
C GLU A 117 -8.72 12.53 5.05
N ILE A 118 -9.66 11.58 5.12
CA ILE A 118 -9.35 10.20 5.48
C ILE A 118 -8.35 9.55 4.51
N LEU A 119 -8.44 9.79 3.20
CA LEU A 119 -7.48 9.26 2.24
C LEU A 119 -6.11 9.91 2.41
N VAL A 120 -6.07 11.22 2.71
CA VAL A 120 -4.82 11.93 3.06
C VAL A 120 -4.16 11.27 4.25
N ASN A 121 -4.92 11.01 5.32
CA ASN A 121 -4.41 10.40 6.55
C ASN A 121 -4.01 8.93 6.35
N MET A 122 -4.79 8.14 5.60
CA MET A 122 -4.42 6.77 5.22
C MET A 122 -3.06 6.76 4.54
N ILE A 123 -2.85 7.61 3.54
CA ILE A 123 -1.60 7.65 2.78
C ILE A 123 -0.45 8.22 3.61
N ARG A 124 -0.70 9.25 4.44
CA ARG A 124 0.34 9.86 5.28
C ARG A 124 0.87 8.91 6.36
N TYR A 125 -0.04 8.22 7.04
CA TYR A 125 0.27 7.45 8.25
C TYR A 125 0.31 5.93 8.02
N HIS A 126 0.23 5.44 6.78
CA HIS A 126 0.20 3.99 6.52
C HIS A 126 1.44 3.22 7.00
N HIS A 127 2.56 3.87 7.32
CA HIS A 127 3.73 3.20 7.93
C HIS A 127 3.84 3.40 9.44
N TYR A 128 3.23 4.46 9.95
CA TYR A 128 3.31 4.89 11.34
C TYR A 128 1.90 5.29 11.83
N PRO A 129 0.96 4.33 11.88
CA PRO A 129 -0.42 4.63 12.26
C PRO A 129 -0.52 5.26 13.65
N ASP A 130 0.38 4.90 14.56
CA ASP A 130 0.40 5.36 15.95
C ASP A 130 0.81 6.84 16.09
N GLU A 131 1.34 7.45 15.03
CA GLU A 131 1.64 8.89 15.01
C GLU A 131 0.42 9.74 14.63
N PHE A 132 -0.67 9.12 14.19
CA PHE A 132 -1.91 9.83 13.89
C PHE A 132 -2.61 10.25 15.19
N ILE A 133 -2.88 11.56 15.30
CA ILE A 133 -3.66 12.15 16.38
C ILE A 133 -4.94 12.72 15.78
N GLY A 134 -6.07 12.08 16.04
CA GLY A 134 -7.37 12.50 15.52
C GLY A 134 -8.48 11.53 15.89
N GLU A 135 -9.54 11.51 15.08
CA GLU A 135 -10.73 10.70 15.33
C GLU A 135 -10.40 9.19 15.39
N PRO A 136 -10.88 8.43 16.39
CA PRO A 136 -10.64 6.99 16.50
C PRO A 136 -11.06 6.18 15.26
N THR A 137 -12.11 6.63 14.56
CA THR A 137 -12.55 6.02 13.30
C THR A 137 -11.48 6.15 12.22
N TYR A 138 -10.83 7.31 12.10
CA TYR A 138 -9.74 7.51 11.14
C TYR A 138 -8.53 6.67 11.51
N TYR A 139 -8.17 6.61 12.80
CA TYR A 139 -7.11 5.73 13.28
C TYR A 139 -7.36 4.26 12.87
N ARG A 140 -8.59 3.75 13.07
CA ARG A 140 -8.97 2.40 12.64
C ARG A 140 -8.80 2.20 11.14
N GLN A 141 -9.22 3.18 10.35
CA GLN A 141 -9.14 3.14 8.89
C GLN A 141 -7.69 3.21 8.38
N ILE A 142 -6.83 4.01 9.00
CA ILE A 142 -5.38 4.07 8.71
C ILE A 142 -4.73 2.72 9.01
N ARG A 143 -5.02 2.13 10.19
CA ARG A 143 -4.53 0.80 10.58
C ARG A 143 -4.93 -0.27 9.58
N PHE A 144 -6.13 -0.18 9.00
CA PHE A 144 -6.58 -1.08 7.95
C PHE A 144 -5.65 -1.06 6.72
N VAL A 145 -5.24 0.12 6.25
CA VAL A 145 -4.33 0.27 5.10
C VAL A 145 -2.91 -0.19 5.47
N TYR A 146 -2.43 0.17 6.66
CA TYR A 146 -1.14 -0.31 7.18
C TYR A 146 -1.07 -1.85 7.23
N LEU A 147 -2.08 -2.51 7.79
CA LEU A 147 -2.12 -3.97 7.87
C LEU A 147 -2.28 -4.58 6.47
N SER A 148 -3.07 -3.98 5.59
CA SER A 148 -3.18 -4.42 4.19
C SER A 148 -1.83 -4.38 3.46
N ASN A 149 -1.01 -3.37 3.76
CA ASN A 149 0.35 -3.27 3.23
C ASN A 149 1.27 -4.39 3.76
N ILE A 150 1.22 -4.66 5.08
CA ILE A 150 1.96 -5.78 5.69
C ILE A 150 1.58 -7.13 5.05
N LEU A 151 0.29 -7.39 4.94
CA LEU A 151 -0.25 -8.58 4.28
C LEU A 151 0.21 -8.69 2.82
N THR A 152 0.30 -7.56 2.12
CA THR A 152 0.78 -7.54 0.74
C THR A 152 2.24 -7.94 0.64
N HIS A 153 3.11 -7.40 1.50
CA HIS A 153 4.51 -7.84 1.57
C HIS A 153 4.60 -9.34 1.85
N TYR A 154 3.81 -9.83 2.81
CA TYR A 154 3.74 -11.25 3.11
C TYR A 154 3.31 -12.12 1.89
N ILE A 155 2.30 -11.68 1.13
CA ILE A 155 1.83 -12.38 -0.09
C ILE A 155 2.89 -12.36 -1.20
N GLN A 156 3.61 -11.24 -1.35
CA GLN A 156 4.59 -11.05 -2.42
C GLN A 156 5.94 -11.70 -2.15
N ASP A 157 6.34 -11.73 -0.87
CA ASP A 157 7.62 -12.28 -0.42
C ASP A 157 7.51 -13.77 0.00
N GLU A 158 6.32 -14.38 -0.14
CA GLU A 158 6.03 -15.79 0.13
C GLU A 158 6.41 -16.27 1.56
N PHE A 159 6.21 -15.43 2.57
CA PHE A 159 6.39 -15.85 3.96
C PHE A 159 5.30 -16.86 4.40
N GLU A 160 5.59 -17.72 5.38
CA GLU A 160 4.72 -18.84 5.79
C GLU A 160 3.83 -18.54 7.02
N GLY A 161 2.54 -18.88 6.93
CA GLY A 161 1.50 -18.81 7.97
C GLY A 161 1.03 -17.44 8.52
N LEU A 162 -0.22 -17.40 9.00
CA LEU A 162 -0.81 -16.29 9.77
C LEU A 162 0.05 -15.88 11.00
N GLU A 163 0.79 -16.81 11.58
CA GLU A 163 1.67 -16.57 12.74
C GLU A 163 2.76 -15.53 12.46
N ALA A 164 3.31 -15.48 11.24
CA ALA A 164 4.32 -14.48 10.88
C ALA A 164 3.78 -13.05 10.98
N ILE A 165 2.52 -12.85 10.58
CA ILE A 165 1.84 -11.56 10.65
C ILE A 165 1.53 -11.19 12.11
N LEU A 166 1.04 -12.14 12.91
CA LEU A 166 0.76 -11.93 14.33
C LEU A 166 2.03 -11.58 15.13
N ASN A 167 3.17 -12.16 14.76
CA ASN A 167 4.47 -11.82 15.34
C ASN A 167 4.99 -10.44 14.89
N PHE A 168 4.59 -9.99 13.70
CA PHE A 168 4.96 -8.67 13.17
C PHE A 168 4.12 -7.54 13.78
N ASP A 169 2.79 -7.72 13.86
CA ASP A 169 1.88 -6.79 14.51
C ASP A 169 1.01 -7.53 15.54
N LEU A 170 1.38 -7.39 16.82
CA LEU A 170 0.68 -8.00 17.97
C LEU A 170 -0.78 -7.53 18.11
N ASN A 171 -1.15 -6.42 17.45
CA ASN A 171 -2.48 -5.85 17.47
C ASN A 171 -3.31 -6.26 16.25
N PHE A 172 -2.80 -7.09 15.33
CA PHE A 172 -3.51 -7.52 14.13
C PHE A 172 -4.88 -8.12 14.47
N SER A 173 -4.92 -8.97 15.50
CA SER A 173 -6.15 -9.62 15.99
C SER A 173 -7.21 -8.65 16.53
N ASN A 174 -6.84 -7.41 16.87
CA ASN A 174 -7.80 -6.38 17.27
C ASN A 174 -8.60 -5.84 16.07
N TYR A 175 -8.10 -6.04 14.85
CA TYR A 175 -8.74 -5.58 13.61
C TYR A 175 -9.33 -6.74 12.82
N PHE A 176 -8.63 -7.88 12.76
CA PHE A 176 -8.94 -9.00 11.90
C PHE A 176 -8.84 -10.33 12.64
N SER A 177 -9.88 -11.16 12.53
CA SER A 177 -9.93 -12.47 13.17
C SER A 177 -10.14 -13.56 12.12
N PHE A 178 -9.11 -14.37 11.90
CA PHE A 178 -9.13 -15.48 10.95
C PHE A 178 -8.76 -16.79 11.63
N SER A 179 -9.41 -17.89 11.24
CA SER A 179 -8.78 -19.21 11.35
C SER A 179 -7.66 -19.35 10.31
N GLY A 180 -6.80 -20.36 10.46
CA GLY A 180 -5.80 -20.67 9.43
C GLY A 180 -6.43 -20.91 8.06
N ASP A 181 -7.52 -21.69 7.99
CA ASP A 181 -8.22 -22.00 6.75
C ASP A 181 -8.86 -20.75 6.11
N GLU A 182 -9.52 -19.89 6.90
CA GLU A 182 -10.10 -18.64 6.40
C GLU A 182 -9.03 -17.69 5.85
N PHE A 183 -7.83 -17.72 6.44
CA PHE A 183 -6.70 -16.91 5.98
C PHE A 183 -6.21 -17.42 4.62
N GLU A 184 -5.98 -18.72 4.47
CA GLU A 184 -5.55 -19.33 3.19
C GLU A 184 -6.57 -19.11 2.07
N GLU A 185 -7.87 -19.22 2.38
CA GLU A 185 -8.95 -18.91 1.42
C GLU A 185 -8.89 -17.45 0.96
N LEU A 186 -8.70 -16.51 1.90
CA LEU A 186 -8.58 -15.08 1.60
C LEU A 186 -7.38 -14.81 0.67
N ILE A 187 -6.22 -15.40 0.97
CA ILE A 187 -5.00 -15.25 0.16
C ILE A 187 -5.22 -15.81 -1.25
N THR A 188 -5.91 -16.94 -1.37
CA THR A 188 -6.27 -17.54 -2.65
C THR A 188 -7.20 -16.63 -3.47
N GLU A 189 -8.27 -16.10 -2.87
CA GLU A 189 -9.20 -15.15 -3.52
C GLU A 189 -8.44 -13.92 -4.06
N ILE A 190 -7.54 -13.36 -3.25
CA ILE A 190 -6.73 -12.18 -3.60
C ILE A 190 -5.78 -12.47 -4.77
N LYS A 191 -5.09 -13.63 -4.75
CA LYS A 191 -4.17 -14.03 -5.83
C LYS A 191 -4.92 -14.22 -7.16
N GLU A 192 -6.07 -14.88 -7.14
CA GLU A 192 -6.91 -15.02 -8.35
C GLU A 192 -7.38 -13.68 -8.89
N ASP A 193 -7.81 -12.77 -8.01
CA ASP A 193 -8.25 -11.43 -8.40
C ASP A 193 -7.09 -10.61 -8.98
N MET A 194 -5.87 -10.77 -8.44
CA MET A 194 -4.67 -10.16 -8.98
C MET A 194 -4.37 -10.67 -10.40
N GLU A 195 -4.45 -11.98 -10.64
CA GLU A 195 -4.22 -12.58 -11.96
C GLU A 195 -5.23 -12.09 -13.00
N LYS A 196 -6.53 -12.11 -12.66
CA LYS A 196 -7.60 -11.59 -13.52
C LYS A 196 -7.35 -10.14 -13.90
N LYS A 197 -6.90 -9.32 -12.94
CA LYS A 197 -6.57 -7.92 -13.18
C LYS A 197 -5.32 -7.76 -14.05
N GLN A 198 -4.23 -8.47 -13.77
CA GLN A 198 -3.00 -8.41 -14.59
C GLN A 198 -3.27 -8.75 -16.07
N GLN A 199 -4.08 -9.78 -16.32
CA GLN A 199 -4.51 -10.15 -17.68
C GLN A 199 -5.27 -9.00 -18.36
N LEU A 200 -6.17 -8.33 -17.65
CA LEU A 200 -6.92 -7.18 -18.17
C LEU A 200 -6.00 -6.01 -18.54
N PHE A 201 -4.93 -5.79 -17.78
CA PHE A 201 -3.95 -4.72 -18.03
C PHE A 201 -2.90 -5.09 -19.09
N LYS A 202 -2.88 -6.34 -19.60
CA LYS A 202 -1.86 -6.88 -20.51
C LYS A 202 -0.44 -6.74 -19.95
N ILE A 203 -0.30 -6.93 -18.65
CA ILE A 203 0.98 -6.88 -17.96
C ILE A 203 1.41 -8.33 -17.73
N ASN A 204 2.50 -8.73 -18.40
CA ASN A 204 3.15 -10.03 -18.20
C ASN A 204 4.10 -9.97 -17.00
#